data_AF-A0A7X7LDD6-F1
#
_entry.id   AF-A0A7X7LDD6-F1
#
_cell.length_a   1.000
_cell.length_b   1.000
_cell.length_c   1.000
_cell.angle_alpha   90.00
_cell.angle_beta   90.00
_cell.angle_gamma   90.00
#
_symmetry.space_group_name_H-M   'P 1'
#
loop_
_entity.id
_entity.type
_entity.pdbx_description
1 polymer ?
#
loop_
_entity_poly.entity_id
_entity_poly.type
_entity_poly.pdbx_seq_one_letter_code
_entity_poly.pdbx_strand_id
1 'polypeptide(L)'
;MKRAIEDSFPIVEINRLAAPERNAFKPIYQMHKWFARRASCVFRAILLGALKPLPLNADGTPATSGAQLIMDEFYKDHTSDTDTNGKVILDPFMGGGTTVVEALRLGCTVVGIDLNPVAWFIVKTETEPVDIPALE
;
A
#
# COMPACT_ATOMS: atom_id res chain seq x y z
N MET A 1 19.44 2.75 -7.99
CA MET A 1 19.47 1.61 -7.04
C MET A 1 18.32 0.69 -7.41
N LYS A 2 18.58 -0.61 -7.59
CA LYS A 2 17.55 -1.59 -7.95
C LYS A 2 16.53 -1.71 -6.81
N ARG A 3 15.24 -1.79 -7.12
CA ARG A 3 14.12 -1.96 -6.19
C ARG A 3 13.74 -3.43 -6.08
N ALA A 4 13.10 -3.80 -4.99
CA ALA A 4 12.69 -5.19 -4.73
C ALA A 4 11.82 -5.77 -5.87
N ILE A 5 10.87 -4.98 -6.39
CA ILE A 5 9.97 -5.41 -7.47
C ILE A 5 10.69 -5.71 -8.80
N GLU A 6 11.89 -5.15 -9.01
CA GLU A 6 12.70 -5.40 -10.21
C GLU A 6 13.46 -6.74 -10.13
N ASP A 7 13.41 -7.43 -8.99
CA ASP A 7 13.99 -8.75 -8.79
C ASP A 7 12.94 -9.86 -8.82
N SER A 8 12.01 -9.82 -7.87
CA SER A 8 10.97 -10.84 -7.72
C SER A 8 9.80 -10.32 -6.86
N PHE A 9 8.65 -10.98 -6.95
CA PHE A 9 7.43 -10.61 -6.23
C PHE A 9 6.82 -11.83 -5.50
N PRO A 10 6.34 -11.69 -4.24
CA PRO A 10 5.88 -12.83 -3.44
C PRO A 10 4.43 -13.22 -3.78
N ILE A 11 4.23 -13.72 -5.02
CA ILE A 11 2.88 -14.00 -5.55
C ILE A 11 2.16 -15.05 -4.68
N VAL A 12 2.84 -16.11 -4.24
CA VAL A 12 2.21 -17.21 -3.49
C VAL A 12 1.72 -16.73 -2.13
N GLU A 13 2.55 -15.99 -1.41
CA GLU A 13 2.27 -15.45 -0.08
C GLU A 13 1.15 -14.41 -0.15
N ILE A 14 1.26 -13.44 -1.08
CA ILE A 14 0.26 -12.39 -1.24
C ILE A 14 -1.08 -12.97 -1.70
N ASN A 15 -1.09 -13.98 -2.56
CA ASN A 15 -2.35 -14.61 -2.99
C ASN A 15 -3.07 -15.31 -1.82
N ARG A 16 -2.32 -15.93 -0.90
CA ARG A 16 -2.89 -16.51 0.33
C ARG A 16 -3.54 -15.46 1.23
N LEU A 17 -2.99 -14.24 1.29
CA LEU A 17 -3.57 -13.12 2.03
C LEU A 17 -4.75 -12.47 1.30
N ALA A 18 -4.69 -12.39 -0.02
CA ALA A 18 -5.72 -11.75 -0.84
C ALA A 18 -7.05 -12.53 -0.84
N ALA A 19 -6.99 -13.87 -0.78
CA ALA A 19 -8.16 -14.73 -0.78
C ALA A 19 -9.16 -14.44 0.36
N PRO A 20 -8.77 -14.42 1.64
CA PRO A 20 -9.68 -14.05 2.73
C PRO A 20 -10.05 -12.56 2.70
N GLU A 21 -9.14 -11.67 2.32
CA GLU A 21 -9.38 -10.22 2.32
C GLU A 21 -10.51 -9.80 1.35
N ARG A 22 -10.73 -10.57 0.27
CA ARG A 22 -11.84 -10.35 -0.66
C ARG A 22 -13.22 -10.45 -0.03
N ASN A 23 -13.35 -11.17 1.07
CA ASN A 23 -14.63 -11.39 1.78
C ASN A 23 -14.65 -10.75 3.17
N ALA A 24 -13.50 -10.32 3.69
CA ALA A 24 -13.35 -9.69 4.99
C ALA A 24 -12.74 -8.28 4.83
N PHE A 25 -13.59 -7.31 4.45
CA PHE A 25 -13.13 -5.94 4.25
C PHE A 25 -12.58 -5.33 5.54
N LYS A 26 -11.42 -4.68 5.46
CA LYS A 26 -10.84 -3.89 6.56
C LYS A 26 -11.84 -2.80 6.99
N PRO A 27 -11.88 -2.41 8.29
CA PRO A 27 -12.88 -1.46 8.81
C PRO A 27 -13.00 -0.16 8.00
N ILE A 28 -11.86 0.40 7.55
CA ILE A 28 -11.83 1.61 6.73
C ILE A 28 -12.64 1.47 5.42
N TYR A 29 -12.66 0.28 4.84
CA TYR A 29 -13.39 -0.01 3.60
C TYR A 29 -14.86 -0.39 3.83
N GLN A 30 -15.32 -0.42 5.07
CA GLN A 30 -16.73 -0.68 5.41
C GLN A 30 -17.56 0.60 5.48
N MET A 31 -16.93 1.78 5.48
CA MET A 31 -17.62 3.09 5.47
C MET A 31 -18.53 3.25 4.25
N HIS A 32 -18.10 2.75 3.08
CA HIS A 32 -18.92 2.71 1.88
C HIS A 32 -18.54 1.52 0.98
N LYS A 33 -19.54 0.88 0.38
CA LYS A 33 -19.34 -0.22 -0.57
C LYS A 33 -18.74 0.29 -1.90
N TRP A 34 -17.63 -0.28 -2.34
CA TRP A 34 -17.08 -0.02 -3.68
C TRP A 34 -16.91 -1.34 -4.47
N PHE A 35 -17.57 -1.44 -5.63
CA PHE A 35 -17.67 -2.71 -6.37
C PHE A 35 -16.35 -3.20 -6.95
N ALA A 36 -15.42 -2.31 -7.29
CA ALA A 36 -14.17 -2.65 -7.94
C ALA A 36 -12.96 -2.66 -6.99
N ARG A 37 -13.18 -2.66 -5.67
CA ARG A 37 -12.10 -2.54 -4.69
C ARG A 37 -11.14 -3.73 -4.78
N ARG A 38 -9.84 -3.44 -4.78
CA ARG A 38 -8.79 -4.45 -4.85
C ARG A 38 -8.33 -4.83 -3.44
N ALA A 39 -7.78 -6.03 -3.29
CA ALA A 39 -7.24 -6.48 -2.02
C ALA A 39 -6.07 -5.57 -1.63
N SER A 40 -6.11 -5.01 -0.42
CA SER A 40 -5.14 -4.03 0.02
C SER A 40 -3.78 -4.65 0.31
N CYS A 41 -3.71 -5.94 0.68
CA CYS A 41 -2.44 -6.65 0.78
C CYS A 41 -1.63 -6.63 -0.53
N VAL A 42 -2.32 -6.67 -1.69
CA VAL A 42 -1.68 -6.60 -3.00
C VAL A 42 -1.05 -5.23 -3.21
N PHE A 43 -1.79 -4.16 -2.93
CA PHE A 43 -1.30 -2.79 -3.09
C PHE A 43 -0.18 -2.46 -2.11
N ARG A 44 -0.27 -2.95 -0.87
CA ARG A 44 0.82 -2.86 0.11
C ARG A 44 2.10 -3.52 -0.41
N ALA A 45 2.01 -4.74 -0.94
CA ALA A 45 3.16 -5.45 -1.49
C ALA A 45 3.75 -4.75 -2.74
N ILE A 46 2.91 -4.19 -3.61
CA ILE A 46 3.35 -3.40 -4.77
C ILE A 46 4.10 -2.14 -4.30
N LEU A 47 3.56 -1.40 -3.33
CA LEU A 47 4.19 -0.19 -2.80
C LEU A 47 5.53 -0.52 -2.13
N LEU A 48 5.59 -1.53 -1.27
CA LEU A 48 6.84 -2.00 -0.68
C LEU A 48 7.84 -2.45 -1.74
N GLY A 49 7.39 -3.20 -2.74
CA GLY A 49 8.23 -3.64 -3.84
C GLY A 49 8.84 -2.48 -4.65
N ALA A 50 8.04 -1.44 -4.89
CA ALA A 50 8.46 -0.26 -5.65
C ALA A 50 9.37 0.68 -4.85
N LEU A 51 9.19 0.76 -3.53
CA LEU A 51 9.90 1.71 -2.68
C LEU A 51 11.14 1.11 -2.02
N LYS A 52 11.12 -0.17 -1.63
CA LYS A 52 12.23 -0.78 -0.90
C LYS A 52 13.43 -1.06 -1.81
N PRO A 53 14.62 -0.55 -1.49
CA PRO A 53 15.83 -0.84 -2.24
C PRO A 53 16.22 -2.31 -2.05
N LEU A 54 16.60 -2.96 -3.15
CA LEU A 54 17.11 -4.33 -3.10
C LEU A 54 18.57 -4.29 -2.60
N PRO A 55 18.90 -4.96 -1.48
CA PRO A 55 20.28 -5.05 -1.02
C PRO A 55 21.10 -5.90 -2.00
N LEU A 56 22.25 -5.39 -2.40
CA LEU A 56 23.16 -6.06 -3.32
C LEU A 56 24.46 -6.43 -2.59
N ASN A 57 25.00 -7.60 -2.93
CA ASN A 57 26.34 -8.03 -2.55
C ASN A 57 27.41 -7.22 -3.32
N ALA A 58 28.68 -7.34 -2.92
CA ALA A 58 29.79 -6.64 -3.57
C ALA A 58 29.97 -6.99 -5.06
N ASP A 59 29.50 -8.16 -5.49
CA ASP A 59 29.50 -8.61 -6.88
C ASP A 59 28.27 -8.15 -7.70
N GLY A 60 27.37 -7.38 -7.08
CA GLY A 60 26.15 -6.88 -7.70
C GLY A 60 24.97 -7.86 -7.71
N THR A 61 25.13 -9.05 -7.14
CA THR A 61 24.02 -10.02 -7.00
C THR A 61 23.10 -9.64 -5.83
N PRO A 62 21.79 -9.96 -5.87
CA PRO A 62 20.89 -9.72 -4.74
C PRO A 62 21.32 -10.49 -3.48
N ALA A 63 21.41 -9.79 -2.34
CA ALA A 63 21.68 -10.42 -1.04
C ALA A 63 20.48 -11.20 -0.48
N THR A 64 19.27 -10.82 -0.90
CA THR A 64 18.02 -11.53 -0.68
C THR A 64 17.14 -11.34 -1.91
N SER A 65 16.11 -12.18 -2.08
CA SER A 65 15.16 -11.98 -3.17
C SER A 65 14.24 -10.79 -2.88
N GLY A 66 13.81 -10.10 -3.93
CA GLY A 66 12.78 -9.06 -3.81
C GLY A 66 11.51 -9.57 -3.13
N ALA A 67 11.10 -10.81 -3.43
CA ALA A 67 9.97 -11.47 -2.79
C ALA A 67 10.14 -11.61 -1.27
N GLN A 68 11.31 -12.08 -0.81
CA GLN A 68 11.58 -12.24 0.61
C GLN A 68 11.62 -10.87 1.30
N LEU A 69 12.30 -9.88 0.73
CA LEU A 69 12.36 -8.52 1.27
C LEU A 69 10.97 -7.88 1.43
N ILE A 70 10.11 -8.01 0.43
CA ILE A 70 8.72 -7.50 0.50
C ILE A 70 7.97 -8.14 1.67
N MET A 71 8.12 -9.46 1.86
CA MET A 71 7.45 -10.18 2.96
C MET A 71 8.03 -9.84 4.33
N ASP A 72 9.35 -9.63 4.42
CA ASP A 72 10.01 -9.20 5.65
C ASP A 72 9.54 -7.81 6.09
N GLU A 73 9.35 -6.89 5.13
CA GLU A 73 8.83 -5.55 5.40
C GLU A 73 7.32 -5.54 5.64
N PHE A 74 6.57 -6.51 5.13
CA PHE A 74 5.11 -6.44 5.03
C PHE A 74 4.39 -6.04 6.32
N TYR A 75 4.82 -6.56 7.48
CA TYR A 75 4.18 -6.29 8.77
C TYR A 75 4.96 -5.33 9.68
N LYS A 76 6.06 -4.75 9.21
CA LYS A 76 6.84 -3.79 10.02
C LYS A 76 6.11 -2.44 10.13
N ASP A 77 6.42 -1.70 11.18
CA ASP A 77 6.04 -0.29 11.29
C ASP A 77 6.89 0.55 10.33
N HIS A 78 6.22 1.42 9.57
CA HIS A 78 6.84 2.30 8.56
C HIS A 78 6.71 3.78 8.94
N THR A 79 6.22 4.10 10.14
CA THR A 79 5.98 5.48 10.58
C THR A 79 7.23 6.36 10.49
N SER A 80 8.42 5.80 10.70
CA SER A 80 9.72 6.49 10.62
C SER A 80 10.64 5.93 9.53
N ASP A 81 10.08 5.25 8.53
CA ASP A 81 10.87 4.59 7.49
C ASP A 81 11.33 5.57 6.41
N THR A 82 12.65 5.65 6.21
CA THR A 82 13.27 6.56 5.24
C THR A 82 13.00 6.19 3.78
N ASP A 83 12.65 4.94 3.50
CA ASP A 83 12.37 4.49 2.14
C ASP A 83 10.96 4.87 1.67
N THR A 84 10.02 5.04 2.60
CA THR A 84 8.62 5.38 2.32
C THR A 84 8.23 6.80 2.72
N ASN A 85 8.78 7.32 3.82
CA ASN A 85 8.50 8.69 4.27
C ASN A 85 9.04 9.72 3.27
N GLY A 86 8.25 10.76 3.04
CA GLY A 86 8.57 11.83 2.08
C GLY A 86 8.48 11.38 0.61
N LYS A 87 8.06 10.14 0.33
CA LYS A 87 7.72 9.72 -1.03
C LYS A 87 6.31 10.19 -1.38
N VAL A 88 6.15 10.63 -2.61
CA VAL A 88 4.84 11.02 -3.17
C VAL A 88 4.36 9.91 -4.09
N ILE A 89 3.19 9.36 -3.79
CA ILE A 89 2.50 8.36 -4.62
C ILE A 89 1.37 9.06 -5.39
N LEU A 90 1.32 8.84 -6.70
CA LEU A 90 0.22 9.31 -7.56
C LEU A 90 -0.60 8.12 -8.02
N ASP A 91 -1.90 8.14 -7.72
CA ASP A 91 -2.87 7.23 -8.32
C ASP A 91 -3.86 8.03 -9.18
N PRO A 92 -3.70 8.05 -10.52
CA PRO A 92 -4.55 8.83 -11.41
C PRO A 92 -5.97 8.24 -11.60
N PHE A 93 -6.21 7.02 -11.12
CA PHE A 93 -7.47 6.28 -11.26
C PHE A 93 -7.80 5.52 -9.98
N MET A 94 -7.86 6.24 -8.84
CA MET A 94 -7.83 5.62 -7.51
C MET A 94 -9.05 4.75 -7.20
N GLY A 95 -10.19 4.98 -7.86
CA GLY A 95 -11.46 4.30 -7.58
C GLY A 95 -11.80 4.36 -6.09
N GLY A 96 -11.90 3.18 -5.48
CA GLY A 96 -12.17 3.05 -4.04
C GLY A 96 -10.94 3.24 -3.15
N GLY A 97 -9.85 3.87 -3.62
CA GLY A 97 -8.78 4.38 -2.76
C GLY A 97 -7.85 3.36 -2.12
N THR A 98 -7.80 2.11 -2.59
CA THR A 98 -6.92 1.08 -2.00
C THR A 98 -5.45 1.53 -1.99
N THR A 99 -4.95 2.09 -3.10
CA THR A 99 -3.59 2.65 -3.20
C THR A 99 -3.39 3.79 -2.21
N VAL A 100 -4.36 4.70 -2.13
CA VAL A 100 -4.33 5.88 -1.27
C VAL A 100 -4.19 5.47 0.19
N VAL A 101 -5.08 4.60 0.68
CA VAL A 101 -5.08 4.15 2.07
C VAL A 101 -3.81 3.38 2.43
N GLU A 102 -3.34 2.46 1.57
CA GLU A 102 -2.13 1.69 1.86
C GLU A 102 -0.85 2.54 1.78
N ALA A 103 -0.79 3.54 0.89
CA ALA A 103 0.32 4.48 0.83
C ALA A 103 0.39 5.35 2.09
N LEU A 104 -0.75 5.85 2.57
CA LEU A 104 -0.83 6.61 3.82
C LEU A 104 -0.37 5.76 5.02
N ARG A 105 -0.74 4.46 5.07
CA ARG A 105 -0.27 3.51 6.10
C ARG A 105 1.23 3.25 6.06
N LEU A 106 1.89 3.52 4.94
CA LEU A 106 3.35 3.43 4.79
C LEU A 106 4.04 4.78 5.04
N GLY A 107 3.32 5.82 5.47
CA GLY A 107 3.89 7.15 5.71
C GLY A 107 4.16 7.95 4.42
N CYS A 108 3.67 7.49 3.27
CA CYS A 108 3.79 8.22 2.01
C CYS A 108 2.83 9.42 1.98
N THR A 109 3.23 10.46 1.25
CA THR A 109 2.28 11.47 0.75
C THR A 109 1.58 10.91 -0.48
N VAL A 110 0.29 11.16 -0.64
CA VAL A 110 -0.47 10.59 -1.77
C VAL A 110 -1.34 11.63 -2.46
N VAL A 111 -1.43 11.51 -3.78
CA VAL A 111 -2.34 12.26 -4.64
C VAL A 111 -3.22 11.24 -5.35
N GLY A 112 -4.50 11.20 -4.98
CA GLY A 112 -5.50 10.34 -5.61
C GLY A 112 -6.42 11.16 -6.52
N ILE A 113 -6.64 10.68 -7.75
CA ILE A 113 -7.52 11.30 -8.72
C ILE A 113 -8.55 10.27 -9.17
N ASP A 114 -9.81 10.69 -9.26
CA ASP A 114 -10.85 9.93 -9.94
C ASP A 114 -11.84 10.89 -10.60
N LEU A 115 -12.34 10.52 -11.78
CA LEU A 115 -13.37 11.28 -12.48
C LEU A 115 -14.72 11.17 -11.75
N ASN A 116 -14.97 10.03 -11.10
CA ASN A 116 -16.24 9.78 -10.43
C ASN A 116 -16.28 10.57 -9.09
N PRO A 117 -17.22 11.52 -8.92
CA PRO A 117 -17.31 12.30 -7.69
C PRO A 117 -17.63 11.45 -6.46
N VAL A 118 -18.30 10.29 -6.65
CA VAL A 118 -18.58 9.34 -5.56
C VAL A 118 -17.30 8.65 -5.11
N ALA A 119 -16.42 8.24 -6.05
CA ALA A 119 -15.12 7.67 -5.71
C ALA A 119 -14.29 8.67 -4.91
N TRP A 120 -14.21 9.91 -5.39
CA TRP A 120 -13.52 10.98 -4.70
C TRP A 120 -14.06 11.23 -3.28
N PHE A 121 -15.39 11.32 -3.13
CA PHE A 121 -16.01 11.56 -1.82
C PHE A 121 -15.76 10.41 -0.83
N ILE A 122 -15.84 9.16 -1.29
CA ILE A 122 -15.56 7.99 -0.46
C ILE A 122 -14.12 8.05 0.04
N VAL A 123 -13.15 8.20 -0.87
CA VAL A 123 -11.72 8.15 -0.50
C VAL A 123 -11.32 9.35 0.36
N LYS A 124 -11.88 10.53 0.08
CA LYS A 124 -11.69 11.70 0.94
C LYS A 124 -12.16 11.41 2.36
N THR A 125 -13.39 10.90 2.53
CA THR A 125 -13.94 10.58 3.85
C THR A 125 -13.17 9.44 4.54
N GLU A 126 -12.75 8.41 3.79
CA GLU A 126 -11.91 7.31 4.31
C GLU A 126 -10.54 7.77 4.81
N THR A 127 -10.06 8.94 4.40
CA THR A 127 -8.72 9.45 4.75
C THR A 127 -8.75 10.74 5.54
N GLU A 128 -9.94 11.22 5.90
CA GLU A 128 -10.12 12.45 6.64
C GLU A 128 -9.55 12.29 8.06
N PRO A 129 -8.68 13.21 8.51
CA PRO A 129 -8.21 13.21 9.88
C PRO A 129 -9.38 13.32 10.86
N VAL A 130 -9.37 12.49 11.88
CA VAL A 130 -10.37 12.50 12.95
C VAL A 130 -9.80 13.29 14.13
N ASP A 131 -10.55 14.27 14.61
CA ASP A 131 -10.27 14.96 15.87
C ASP A 131 -10.67 14.05 17.04
N ILE A 132 -9.70 13.28 17.55
CA ILE A 132 -9.93 12.32 18.64
C ILE A 132 -10.45 13.02 19.90
N PRO A 133 -9.86 14.14 20.37
CA PRO A 133 -10.41 14.92 21.49
C PRO A 133 -11.86 15.36 21.31
N ALA A 134 -12.33 15.63 20.09
CA ALA A 134 -13.72 16.02 19.85
C ALA A 134 -14.72 14.84 19.94
N LEU A 135 -14.24 13.59 20.05
CA LEU A 135 -15.05 12.38 20.17
C LEU A 135 -15.19 11.85 21.60
N GLU A 136 -14.43 12.41 22.56
CA GLU A 136 -14.49 12.09 24.00
C GLU A 136 -15.46 13.03 24.75
#